data_AF-A0A709N349-F1
#
_entry.id   AF-A0A709N349-F1
#
_cell.length_a   1.000
_cell.length_b   1.000
_cell.length_c   1.000
_cell.angle_alpha   90.00
_cell.angle_beta   90.00
_cell.angle_gamma   90.00
#
_symmetry.space_group_name_H-M   'P 1'
#
loop_
_entity.id
_entity.type
_entity.pdbx_description
1 polymer ?
#
loop_
_entity_poly.entity_id
_entity_poly.type
_entity_poly.pdbx_seq_one_letter_code
_entity_poly.pdbx_strand_id
1 'polypeptide(L)'
;MWNPIVNVDITLNTAGTTREGFGLPLFLASTDNFEERVRGYTSLTEVAEDFDENTAAYKAAKQLWSQTPKVTQLYIGRRAMQYTVSIPDAVTESTDYSITVAAGGGISQPYQYTAQSSDTAENVLQQFKTQIEADPTIKDKVSVNVTGSNGSATMIIAKAGDNDFVKVTT
;
A
#
# COMPACT_ATOMS: atom_id res chain seq x y z
N MET A 1 28.46 66.26 24.00
CA MET A 1 28.77 65.16 23.07
C MET A 1 27.44 64.57 22.64
N TRP A 2 27.06 64.74 21.37
CA TRP A 2 25.76 64.32 20.85
C TRP A 2 25.90 62.89 20.30
N ASN A 3 24.99 61.99 20.65
CA ASN A 3 24.98 60.61 20.14
C ASN A 3 23.70 60.41 19.33
N PRO A 4 23.76 60.38 17.98
CA PRO A 4 22.57 60.09 17.19
C PRO A 4 22.06 58.69 17.53
N ILE A 5 20.79 58.59 17.89
CA ILE A 5 20.08 57.31 17.85
C ILE A 5 19.83 57.02 16.38
N VAL A 6 20.53 56.02 15.84
CA VAL A 6 20.29 55.51 14.50
C VAL A 6 19.25 54.41 14.60
N ASN A 7 18.02 54.69 14.16
CA ASN A 7 17.03 53.64 13.94
C ASN A 7 17.39 52.90 12.65
N VAL A 8 17.70 51.61 12.78
CA VAL A 8 17.91 50.72 11.65
C VAL A 8 16.69 49.82 11.54
N ASP A 9 15.76 50.19 10.66
CA ASP A 9 14.66 49.32 10.27
C ASP A 9 15.18 48.29 9.26
N ILE A 10 15.57 47.11 9.74
CA ILE A 10 15.92 45.98 8.87
C ILE A 10 14.61 45.33 8.41
N THR A 11 14.09 45.78 7.27
CA THR A 11 12.99 45.09 6.60
C THR A 11 13.57 43.93 5.81
N LEU A 12 13.49 42.72 6.37
CA LEU A 12 13.82 41.47 5.66
C LEU A 12 12.73 41.22 4.61
N ASN A 13 12.91 41.77 3.41
CA ASN A 13 12.08 41.46 2.26
C ASN A 13 12.57 40.12 1.66
N THR A 14 12.42 39.03 2.41
CA THR A 14 12.68 37.70 1.88
C THR A 14 11.49 37.35 1.00
N ALA A 15 11.63 37.57 -0.31
CA ALA A 15 10.78 36.88 -1.26
C ALA A 15 11.10 35.40 -1.08
N GLY A 16 10.29 34.71 -0.27
CA GLY A 16 10.43 33.27 -0.06
C GLY A 16 10.49 32.62 -1.44
N THR A 17 11.61 31.97 -1.75
CA THR A 17 11.75 31.27 -3.03
C THR A 17 10.64 30.21 -3.07
N THR A 18 9.58 30.47 -3.83
CA THR A 18 8.53 29.49 -4.09
C THR A 18 9.10 28.46 -5.07
N ARG A 19 9.93 27.55 -4.57
CA ARG A 19 10.23 26.32 -5.30
C ARG A 19 8.98 25.45 -5.15
N GLU A 20 8.30 25.14 -6.26
CA GLU A 20 7.23 24.15 -6.23
C GLU A 20 7.73 22.88 -5.53
N GLY A 21 6.99 22.44 -4.50
CA GLY A 21 7.31 21.26 -3.69
C GLY A 21 8.06 21.52 -2.38
N PHE A 22 8.62 22.71 -2.14
CA PHE A 22 9.13 23.05 -0.80
C PHE A 22 7.96 23.35 0.14
N GLY A 23 7.71 22.46 1.11
CA GLY A 23 6.62 22.59 2.09
C GLY A 23 5.50 21.55 1.98
N LEU A 24 5.62 20.59 1.05
CA LEU A 24 4.68 19.48 0.87
C LEU A 24 5.34 18.16 1.29
N PRO A 25 5.24 17.75 2.57
CA PRO A 25 5.81 16.48 3.02
C PRO A 25 5.14 15.28 2.33
N LEU A 26 5.95 14.28 1.99
CA LEU A 26 5.51 12.97 1.48
C LEU A 26 5.98 11.88 2.44
N PHE A 27 5.05 11.08 2.95
CA PHE A 27 5.35 9.86 3.71
C PHE A 27 5.20 8.64 2.82
N LEU A 28 6.18 7.74 2.85
CA LEU A 28 6.09 6.45 2.17
C LEU A 28 5.58 5.39 3.15
N ALA A 29 4.46 4.78 2.81
CA ALA A 29 3.83 3.72 3.60
C ALA A 29 3.74 2.40 2.80
N SER A 30 3.85 1.29 3.52
CA SER A 30 3.48 -0.03 3.00
C SER A 30 1.97 -0.20 3.15
N THR A 31 1.21 0.31 2.17
CA THR A 31 -0.25 0.34 2.18
C THR A 31 -0.80 -0.02 0.81
N ASP A 32 -1.96 -0.65 0.81
CA ASP A 32 -2.78 -1.05 -0.32
C ASP A 32 -4.21 -0.47 -0.21
N ASN A 33 -4.41 0.55 0.63
CA ASN A 33 -5.73 1.13 0.93
C ASN A 33 -6.30 1.93 -0.26
N PHE A 34 -5.44 2.36 -1.19
CA PHE A 34 -5.80 3.10 -2.38
C PHE A 34 -4.98 2.66 -3.60
N GLU A 35 -5.55 2.81 -4.80
CA GLU A 35 -4.92 2.35 -6.05
C GLU A 35 -3.86 3.32 -6.56
N GLU A 36 -4.04 4.63 -6.38
CA GLU A 36 -3.10 5.65 -6.84
C GLU A 36 -1.75 5.55 -6.13
N ARG A 37 -0.67 6.03 -6.78
CA ARG A 37 0.68 5.96 -6.21
C ARG A 37 0.81 6.83 -4.96
N VAL A 38 0.14 7.97 -4.96
CA VAL A 38 0.23 9.00 -3.92
C VAL A 38 -1.14 9.63 -3.76
N ARG A 39 -1.62 9.73 -2.51
CA ARG A 39 -2.84 10.45 -2.14
C ARG A 39 -2.49 11.65 -1.27
N GLY A 40 -3.13 12.78 -1.53
CA GLY A 40 -2.98 14.01 -0.76
C GLY A 40 -4.07 14.14 0.30
N TYR A 41 -3.70 14.64 1.46
CA TYR A 41 -4.56 14.85 2.62
C TYR A 41 -4.36 16.25 3.17
N THR A 42 -5.45 16.89 3.58
CA THR A 42 -5.46 18.23 4.17
C THR A 42 -5.74 18.22 5.67
N SER A 43 -6.24 17.10 6.20
CA SER A 43 -6.57 16.95 7.62
C SER A 43 -6.37 15.53 8.14
N LEU A 44 -6.30 15.39 9.47
CA LEU A 44 -6.28 14.07 10.11
C LEU A 44 -7.59 13.29 9.93
N THR A 45 -8.71 13.97 9.72
CA THR A 45 -10.00 13.31 9.48
C THR A 45 -9.96 12.56 8.15
N GLU A 46 -9.44 13.18 7.09
CA GLU A 46 -9.28 12.51 5.79
C GLU A 46 -8.28 11.34 5.88
N VAL A 47 -7.19 11.49 6.66
CA VAL A 47 -6.25 10.37 6.89
C VAL A 47 -6.93 9.23 7.63
N ALA A 48 -7.86 9.52 8.56
CA ALA A 48 -8.60 8.50 9.30
C ALA A 48 -9.56 7.68 8.43
N GLU A 49 -9.99 8.21 7.29
CA GLU A 49 -10.84 7.48 6.34
C GLU A 49 -10.08 6.32 5.68
N ASP A 50 -8.77 6.51 5.45
CA ASP A 50 -7.91 5.53 4.79
C ASP A 50 -7.01 4.74 5.76
N PHE A 51 -6.72 5.26 6.95
CA PHE A 51 -5.74 4.68 7.88
C PHE A 51 -6.27 4.66 9.32
N ASP A 52 -6.28 3.47 9.92
CA ASP A 52 -6.56 3.30 11.34
C ASP A 52 -5.56 4.08 12.20
N GLU A 53 -6.00 4.57 13.36
CA GLU A 53 -5.20 5.38 14.29
C GLU A 53 -3.93 4.68 14.77
N ASN A 54 -3.92 3.34 14.76
CA ASN A 54 -2.77 2.54 15.16
C ASN A 54 -1.69 2.42 14.09
N THR A 55 -2.00 2.76 12.83
CA THR A 55 -1.04 2.67 11.73
C THR A 55 0.10 3.67 11.90
N ALA A 56 1.28 3.32 11.38
CA ALA A 56 2.43 4.21 11.39
C ALA A 56 2.17 5.49 10.57
N ALA A 57 1.44 5.38 9.47
CA ALA A 57 1.08 6.51 8.61
C ALA A 57 0.20 7.54 9.35
N TYR A 58 -0.84 7.08 10.05
CA TYR A 58 -1.70 7.96 10.86
C TYR A 58 -0.92 8.63 11.99
N LYS A 59 -0.11 7.86 12.73
CA LYS A 59 0.72 8.41 13.82
C LYS A 59 1.70 9.47 13.33
N ALA A 60 2.33 9.26 12.18
CA ALA A 60 3.22 10.22 11.55
C ALA A 60 2.47 11.49 11.11
N ALA A 61 1.29 11.35 10.48
CA ALA A 61 0.44 12.47 10.10
C ALA A 61 0.03 13.31 11.33
N LYS A 62 -0.31 12.64 12.44
CA LYS A 62 -0.69 13.28 13.70
C LYS A 62 0.45 14.09 14.28
N GLN A 63 1.67 13.56 14.25
CA GLN A 63 2.86 14.29 14.70
C GLN A 63 3.17 15.47 13.80
N LEU A 64 3.07 15.31 12.48
CA LEU A 64 3.33 16.39 11.52
C LEU A 64 2.41 17.60 11.74
N TRP A 65 1.10 17.39 11.84
CA TRP A 65 0.14 18.47 12.08
C TRP A 65 0.10 18.99 13.52
N SER A 66 0.86 18.38 14.43
CA SER A 66 1.07 18.91 15.79
C SER A 66 2.15 19.99 15.86
N GLN A 67 2.99 20.13 14.81
CA GLN A 67 4.06 21.12 14.76
C GLN A 67 3.54 22.53 14.49
N THR A 68 4.31 23.55 14.89
CA THR A 68 4.04 24.96 14.56
C THR A 68 5.26 25.55 13.85
N PRO A 69 5.13 26.08 12.61
CA PRO A 69 3.92 26.19 11.79
C PRO A 69 3.43 24.85 11.23
N LYS A 70 2.13 24.74 10.98
CA LYS A 70 1.51 23.54 10.37
C LYS A 70 1.66 23.56 8.85
N VAL A 71 1.86 22.38 8.26
CA VAL A 71 1.78 22.21 6.81
C VAL A 71 0.33 22.26 6.33
N THR A 72 0.11 22.77 5.12
CA THR A 72 -1.21 22.88 4.50
C THR A 72 -1.70 21.55 3.93
N GLN A 73 -0.77 20.68 3.52
CA GLN A 73 -1.08 19.41 2.88
C GLN A 73 0.00 18.38 3.17
N LEU A 74 -0.41 17.13 3.34
CA LEU A 74 0.44 15.95 3.48
C LEU A 74 0.15 15.02 2.31
N TYR A 75 1.19 14.41 1.75
CA TYR A 75 1.02 13.31 0.81
C TYR A 75 1.43 11.99 1.46
N ILE A 76 0.69 10.93 1.18
CA ILE A 76 1.07 9.56 1.55
C ILE A 76 1.20 8.77 0.25
N GLY A 77 2.40 8.25 0.02
CA GLY A 77 2.73 7.41 -1.13
C GLY A 77 2.76 5.93 -0.76
N ARG A 78 2.20 5.08 -1.62
CA ARG A 78 2.34 3.62 -1.49
C ARG A 78 3.63 3.14 -2.16
N ARG A 79 4.24 2.11 -1.59
CA ARG A 79 5.29 1.33 -2.28
C ARG A 79 4.67 0.13 -3.00
N ALA A 80 5.44 -0.50 -3.89
CA ALA A 80 5.05 -1.78 -4.45
C ALA A 80 5.01 -2.83 -3.32
N MET A 81 3.93 -3.61 -3.26
CA MET A 81 3.73 -4.66 -2.27
C MET A 81 3.80 -6.03 -2.92
N GLN A 82 4.13 -7.01 -2.08
CA GLN A 82 4.14 -8.43 -2.40
C GLN A 82 3.40 -9.13 -1.28
N TYR A 83 2.55 -10.09 -1.64
CA TYR A 83 1.74 -10.87 -0.72
C TYR A 83 2.26 -12.29 -0.70
N THR A 84 2.42 -12.83 0.50
CA THR A 84 2.74 -14.24 0.72
C THR A 84 1.52 -14.90 1.31
N VAL A 85 0.96 -15.86 0.59
CA VAL A 85 -0.18 -16.68 0.99
C VAL A 85 0.34 -18.05 1.40
N SER A 86 -0.08 -18.53 2.56
CA SER A 86 0.28 -19.84 3.09
C SER A 86 -0.93 -20.47 3.77
N ILE A 87 -1.04 -21.80 3.72
CA ILE A 87 -2.07 -22.54 4.44
C ILE A 87 -1.40 -23.11 5.70
N PRO A 88 -1.76 -22.64 6.91
CA PRO A 88 -1.04 -23.01 8.14
C PRO A 88 -1.38 -24.42 8.62
N ASP A 89 -2.62 -24.87 8.39
CA ASP A 89 -3.10 -26.17 8.82
C ASP A 89 -3.01 -27.21 7.70
N ALA A 90 -3.02 -28.50 8.08
CA ALA A 90 -3.10 -29.57 7.11
C ALA A 90 -4.40 -29.46 6.30
N VAL A 91 -4.27 -29.53 4.98
CA VAL A 91 -5.42 -29.47 4.06
C VAL A 91 -6.29 -30.70 4.29
N THR A 92 -7.59 -30.48 4.51
CA THR A 92 -8.60 -31.53 4.69
C THR A 92 -9.53 -31.54 3.50
N GLU A 93 -9.92 -32.73 3.04
CA GLU A 93 -10.88 -32.89 1.94
C GLU A 93 -12.19 -32.13 2.22
N SER A 94 -12.80 -31.58 1.16
CA SER A 94 -14.02 -30.77 1.22
C SER A 94 -13.88 -29.45 1.98
N THR A 95 -12.66 -28.97 2.24
CA THR A 95 -12.42 -27.62 2.75
C THR A 95 -12.42 -26.62 1.61
N ASP A 96 -13.21 -25.56 1.72
CA ASP A 96 -13.24 -24.47 0.76
C ASP A 96 -12.19 -23.41 1.10
N TYR A 97 -11.37 -23.07 0.11
CA TYR A 97 -10.41 -21.97 0.17
C TYR A 97 -10.83 -20.88 -0.83
N SER A 98 -10.68 -19.64 -0.42
CA SER A 98 -10.93 -18.47 -1.28
C SER A 98 -9.77 -17.48 -1.21
N ILE A 99 -9.47 -16.84 -2.32
CA ILE A 99 -8.61 -15.66 -2.39
C ILE A 99 -9.23 -14.64 -3.33
N THR A 100 -9.04 -13.36 -3.04
CA THR A 100 -9.39 -12.26 -3.95
C THR A 100 -8.13 -11.54 -4.36
N VAL A 101 -7.89 -11.42 -5.66
CA VAL A 101 -6.77 -10.67 -6.22
C VAL A 101 -7.32 -9.42 -6.90
N ALA A 102 -6.92 -8.27 -6.38
CA ALA A 102 -7.20 -6.99 -6.99
C ALA A 102 -5.96 -6.42 -7.69
N ALA A 103 -6.19 -5.75 -8.81
CA ALA A 103 -5.16 -5.11 -9.63
C ALA A 103 -5.62 -3.72 -10.08
N GLY A 104 -4.68 -2.88 -10.52
CA GLY A 104 -4.97 -1.50 -10.89
C GLY A 104 -6.04 -1.39 -11.99
N GLY A 105 -6.90 -0.38 -11.85
CA GLY A 105 -8.03 -0.10 -12.74
C GLY A 105 -9.37 -0.61 -12.21
N GLY A 106 -9.53 -0.72 -10.89
CA GLY A 106 -10.77 -1.21 -10.27
C GLY A 106 -11.02 -2.72 -10.47
N ILE A 107 -9.99 -3.49 -10.81
CA ILE A 107 -10.12 -4.92 -11.07
C ILE A 107 -10.04 -5.66 -9.73
N SER A 108 -11.02 -6.50 -9.45
CA SER A 108 -11.05 -7.37 -8.28
C SER A 108 -11.67 -8.71 -8.67
N GLN A 109 -10.90 -9.80 -8.60
CA GLN A 109 -11.34 -11.13 -9.02
C GLN A 109 -11.25 -12.13 -7.85
N PRO A 110 -12.36 -12.80 -7.50
CA PRO A 110 -12.35 -13.88 -6.52
C PRO A 110 -12.01 -15.22 -7.19
N TYR A 111 -11.20 -16.03 -6.51
CA TYR A 111 -10.85 -17.40 -6.87
C TYR A 111 -11.22 -18.32 -5.73
N GLN A 112 -11.74 -19.50 -6.06
CA GLN A 112 -12.20 -20.48 -5.09
C GLN A 112 -11.71 -21.87 -5.47
N TYR A 113 -11.41 -22.67 -4.47
CA TYR A 113 -11.02 -24.06 -4.64
C TYR A 113 -11.46 -24.90 -3.45
N THR A 114 -12.19 -25.99 -3.74
CA THR A 114 -12.55 -27.01 -2.74
C THR A 114 -11.50 -28.11 -2.76
N ALA A 115 -10.86 -28.35 -1.62
CA ALA A 115 -9.79 -29.34 -1.50
C ALA A 115 -10.30 -30.77 -1.75
N GLN A 116 -9.52 -31.52 -2.52
CA GLN A 116 -9.76 -32.92 -2.85
C GLN A 116 -9.06 -33.86 -1.87
N SER A 117 -9.40 -35.14 -1.92
CA SER A 117 -8.71 -36.17 -1.15
C SER A 117 -7.19 -36.14 -1.42
N SER A 118 -6.38 -36.14 -0.37
CA SER A 118 -4.90 -36.08 -0.44
C SER A 118 -4.30 -34.78 -0.95
N ASP A 119 -5.10 -33.72 -1.15
CA ASP A 119 -4.53 -32.41 -1.46
C ASP A 119 -3.61 -31.95 -0.33
N THR A 120 -2.47 -31.40 -0.73
CA THR A 120 -1.55 -30.68 0.16
C THR A 120 -1.68 -29.18 -0.05
N ALA A 121 -1.06 -28.36 0.81
CA ALA A 121 -1.06 -26.91 0.61
C ALA A 121 -0.46 -26.52 -0.75
N GLU A 122 0.55 -27.24 -1.22
CA GLU A 122 1.11 -27.08 -2.57
C GLU A 122 0.06 -27.28 -3.66
N ASN A 123 -0.77 -28.33 -3.56
CA ASN A 123 -1.80 -28.60 -4.57
C ASN A 123 -2.83 -27.47 -4.63
N VAL A 124 -3.34 -27.03 -3.47
CA VAL A 124 -4.30 -25.92 -3.39
C VAL A 124 -3.71 -24.63 -3.96
N LEU A 125 -2.48 -24.27 -3.58
CA LEU A 125 -1.82 -23.06 -4.06
C LEU A 125 -1.51 -23.13 -5.57
N GLN A 126 -1.15 -24.31 -6.08
CA GLN A 126 -0.93 -24.52 -7.51
C GLN A 126 -2.23 -24.41 -8.32
N GLN A 127 -3.36 -24.81 -7.75
CA GLN A 127 -4.68 -24.61 -8.37
C GLN A 127 -5.02 -23.12 -8.45
N PHE A 128 -4.81 -22.36 -7.37
CA PHE A 128 -4.98 -20.90 -7.41
C PHE A 128 -4.07 -20.23 -8.43
N LYS A 129 -2.79 -20.62 -8.50
CA LYS A 129 -1.87 -20.14 -9.54
C LYS A 129 -2.43 -20.39 -10.94
N THR A 130 -2.94 -21.60 -11.19
CA THR A 130 -3.51 -21.98 -12.49
C THR A 130 -4.74 -21.14 -12.84
N GLN A 131 -5.65 -20.92 -11.88
CA GLN A 131 -6.83 -20.08 -12.08
C GLN A 131 -6.46 -18.62 -12.39
N ILE A 132 -5.49 -18.06 -11.66
CA ILE A 132 -5.00 -16.68 -11.86
C ILE A 132 -4.32 -16.54 -13.23
N GLU A 133 -3.49 -17.49 -13.64
CA GLU A 133 -2.78 -17.46 -14.92
C GLU A 133 -3.72 -17.68 -16.13
N ALA A 134 -4.85 -18.36 -15.91
CA ALA A 134 -5.89 -18.53 -16.92
C ALA A 134 -6.78 -17.28 -17.09
N ASP A 135 -6.87 -16.41 -16.08
CA ASP A 135 -7.75 -15.24 -16.10
C ASP A 135 -7.17 -14.11 -16.97
N PRO A 136 -7.79 -13.78 -18.13
CA PRO A 136 -7.28 -12.75 -19.02
C PRO A 136 -7.31 -11.34 -18.42
N THR A 137 -8.08 -11.11 -17.36
CA THR A 137 -8.19 -9.79 -16.71
C THR A 137 -7.04 -9.53 -15.73
N ILE A 138 -6.45 -10.58 -15.16
CA ILE A 138 -5.44 -10.50 -14.10
C ILE A 138 -4.06 -11.01 -14.53
N LYS A 139 -3.98 -12.03 -15.40
CA LYS A 139 -2.73 -12.76 -15.71
C LYS A 139 -1.53 -11.88 -16.09
N ASP A 140 -1.76 -10.78 -16.82
CA ASP A 140 -0.69 -9.88 -17.29
C ASP A 140 -0.36 -8.78 -16.28
N LYS A 141 -1.16 -8.66 -15.20
CA LYS A 141 -1.05 -7.63 -14.16
C LYS A 141 -0.38 -8.12 -12.89
N VAL A 142 -0.31 -9.44 -12.68
CA VAL A 142 0.30 -10.04 -11.48
C VAL A 142 1.24 -11.17 -11.87
N SER A 143 2.29 -11.37 -11.08
CA SER A 143 3.15 -12.53 -11.13
C SER A 143 2.84 -13.42 -9.94
N VAL A 144 2.60 -14.71 -10.17
CA VAL A 144 2.29 -15.70 -9.13
C VAL A 144 3.35 -16.79 -9.12
N ASN A 145 4.02 -16.98 -7.98
CA ASN A 145 5.03 -18.02 -7.81
C ASN A 145 4.70 -18.87 -6.58
N VAL A 146 4.58 -20.18 -6.77
CA VAL A 146 4.46 -21.13 -5.65
C VAL A 146 5.85 -21.69 -5.37
N THR A 147 6.24 -21.70 -4.10
CA THR A 147 7.55 -22.18 -3.63
C THR A 147 7.37 -23.05 -2.39
N GLY A 148 8.34 -23.90 -2.09
CA GLY A 148 8.21 -24.89 -1.02
C GLY A 148 7.57 -26.19 -1.53
N SER A 149 7.20 -27.08 -0.60
CA SER A 149 6.64 -28.38 -0.95
C SER A 149 5.63 -28.84 0.10
N ASN A 150 4.63 -29.61 -0.34
CA ASN A 150 3.59 -30.19 0.50
C ASN A 150 2.95 -29.15 1.44
N GLY A 151 2.95 -29.39 2.76
CA GLY A 151 2.33 -28.52 3.78
C GLY A 151 3.09 -27.23 4.10
N SER A 152 4.29 -27.01 3.56
CA SER A 152 5.06 -25.78 3.77
C SER A 152 5.13 -24.91 2.51
N ALA A 153 4.31 -25.20 1.51
CA ALA A 153 4.24 -24.40 0.30
C ALA A 153 3.69 -23.01 0.60
N THR A 154 4.25 -22.01 -0.09
CA THR A 154 3.83 -20.61 -0.03
C THR A 154 3.67 -20.06 -1.44
N MET A 155 2.66 -19.22 -1.62
CA MET A 155 2.39 -18.55 -2.88
C MET A 155 2.71 -17.07 -2.74
N ILE A 156 3.55 -16.57 -3.62
CA ILE A 156 3.97 -15.17 -3.68
C ILE A 156 3.25 -14.51 -4.85
N ILE A 157 2.46 -13.49 -4.56
CA ILE A 157 1.77 -12.65 -5.55
C ILE A 157 2.36 -11.25 -5.51
N ALA A 158 2.81 -10.76 -6.67
CA ALA A 158 3.35 -9.42 -6.84
C ALA A 158 2.83 -8.78 -8.14
N LYS A 159 3.00 -7.47 -8.30
CA LYS A 159 2.67 -6.77 -9.55
C LYS A 159 3.52 -7.31 -10.72
N ALA A 160 2.94 -7.36 -11.91
CA ALA A 160 3.62 -7.66 -13.17
C ALA A 160 3.26 -6.64 -14.26
N GLY A 161 4.09 -6.59 -15.31
CA GLY A 161 3.92 -5.65 -16.42
C GLY A 161 3.85 -4.20 -15.96
N ASP A 162 3.02 -3.43 -16.65
CA ASP A 162 2.78 -2.00 -16.38
C ASP A 162 1.82 -1.77 -15.21
N ASN A 163 1.28 -2.83 -14.60
CA ASN A 163 0.45 -2.69 -13.40
C ASN A 163 1.30 -2.18 -12.22
N ASP A 164 0.74 -1.20 -11.51
CA ASP A 164 1.38 -0.58 -10.36
C ASP A 164 0.68 -0.92 -9.03
N PHE A 165 -0.51 -1.53 -9.04
CA PHE A 165 -1.28 -1.86 -7.85
C PHE A 165 -1.65 -3.35 -7.80
N VAL A 166 -1.36 -4.00 -6.66
CA VAL A 166 -1.83 -5.36 -6.38
C VAL A 166 -2.27 -5.42 -4.92
N LYS A 167 -3.39 -6.09 -4.67
CA LYS A 167 -3.89 -6.38 -3.33
C LYS A 167 -4.43 -7.80 -3.29
N VAL A 168 -4.08 -8.54 -2.25
CA VAL A 168 -4.57 -9.90 -2.05
C VAL A 168 -5.26 -9.97 -0.70
N THR A 169 -6.50 -10.47 -0.71
CA THR A 169 -7.29 -10.73 0.49
C THR A 169 -7.65 -12.21 0.49
N THR A 170 -7.48 -12.90 1.62
CA THR A 170 -7.78 -14.32 1.81
C THR A 170 -8.98 -14.50 2.72
#